data_AF-A0A6P1HIU4-F1
#
_entry.id   AF-A0A6P1HIU4-F1
#
_cell.length_a   1.000
_cell.length_b   1.000
_cell.length_c   1.000
_cell.angle_alpha   90.00
_cell.angle_beta   90.00
_cell.angle_gamma   90.00
#
_symmetry.space_group_name_H-M   'P 1'
#
loop_
_entity.id
_entity.type
_entity.pdbx_description
1 polymer ?
#
loop_
_entity_poly.entity_id
_entity_poly.type
_entity_poly.pdbx_seq_one_letter_code
_entity_poly.pdbx_strand_id
1 'polypeptide(L)'
;MKALHIFLAFFRVGMLGYGGGPASIPLVHKEVVEKYKWMSEDDFSDVLALANTLPGPIATKMAGYIGYRVQGFLGMLNAVLATIIPTIILMIILLTSLASLKDQPWVQGMTQAVVPVVGVMLAVLTWQFVKKSKQGLGWTPTIILAIVTGLLMEWLNIHPGIIIALLLISALLKKDKNVEGASS
;
A
#
# COMPACT_ATOMS: atom_id res chain seq x y z
N MET A 1 -23.40 -1.74 -20.32
CA MET A 1 -23.89 -1.13 -19.05
C MET A 1 -23.02 -1.47 -17.84
N LYS A 2 -22.64 -2.74 -17.61
CA LYS A 2 -21.80 -3.13 -16.45
C LYS A 2 -20.46 -2.37 -16.36
N ALA A 3 -19.74 -2.19 -17.48
CA ALA A 3 -18.47 -1.46 -17.50
C ALA A 3 -18.59 -0.01 -17.01
N LEU A 4 -19.64 0.72 -17.41
CA LEU A 4 -19.85 2.09 -16.97
C LEU A 4 -20.12 2.17 -15.47
N HIS A 5 -20.88 1.22 -14.92
CA HIS A 5 -21.13 1.16 -13.48
C HIS A 5 -19.85 0.85 -12.70
N ILE A 6 -19.03 -0.09 -13.17
CA ILE A 6 -17.71 -0.39 -12.57
C ILE A 6 -16.85 0.88 -12.58
N PHE A 7 -16.78 1.56 -13.72
CA PHE A 7 -16.01 2.81 -13.83
C PHE A 7 -16.52 3.84 -12.82
N LEU A 8 -17.83 4.11 -12.78
CA LEU A 8 -18.41 5.10 -11.88
C LEU A 8 -18.24 4.76 -10.39
N ALA A 9 -18.37 3.49 -10.03
CA ALA A 9 -18.14 3.01 -8.66
C ALA A 9 -16.71 3.32 -8.22
N PHE A 10 -15.73 2.83 -8.97
CA PHE A 10 -14.32 2.95 -8.62
C PHE A 10 -13.74 4.34 -8.86
N PHE A 11 -14.32 5.11 -9.78
CA PHE A 11 -14.03 6.53 -9.97
C PHE A 11 -14.46 7.35 -8.75
N ARG A 12 -15.68 7.12 -8.22
CA ARG A 12 -16.13 7.80 -6.99
C ARG A 12 -15.29 7.42 -5.79
N VAL A 13 -14.97 6.14 -5.64
CA VAL A 13 -14.06 5.68 -4.59
C VAL A 13 -12.69 6.36 -4.73
N GLY A 14 -12.11 6.40 -5.93
CA GLY A 14 -10.82 7.04 -6.17
C GLY A 14 -10.84 8.56 -5.91
N MET A 15 -11.95 9.22 -6.22
CA MET A 15 -12.14 10.66 -6.02
C MET A 15 -12.52 11.06 -4.59
N LEU A 16 -13.13 10.16 -3.81
CA LEU A 16 -13.66 10.49 -2.47
C LEU A 16 -12.97 9.72 -1.34
N GLY A 17 -12.19 8.69 -1.67
CA GLY A 17 -11.47 7.82 -0.72
C GLY A 17 -10.14 8.39 -0.22
N TYR A 18 -10.05 9.71 -0.08
CA TYR A 18 -8.87 10.34 0.52
C TYR A 18 -8.78 9.99 2.01
N GLY A 19 -7.59 9.56 2.46
CA GLY A 19 -7.37 9.05 3.83
C GLY A 19 -6.90 7.60 3.92
N GLY A 20 -6.62 6.95 2.78
CA GLY A 20 -6.05 5.60 2.73
C GLY A 20 -7.09 4.49 2.92
N GLY A 21 -6.64 3.32 3.37
CA GLY A 21 -7.48 2.12 3.52
C GLY A 21 -8.76 2.35 4.33
N PRO A 22 -8.69 2.89 5.57
CA PRO A 22 -9.87 3.07 6.42
C PRO A 22 -10.97 3.95 5.82
N ALA A 23 -10.59 4.96 5.03
CA ALA A 23 -11.54 5.85 4.36
C ALA A 23 -12.08 5.23 3.06
N SER A 24 -11.25 4.48 2.33
CA SER A 24 -11.62 3.88 1.04
C SER A 24 -12.49 2.63 1.19
N ILE A 25 -12.27 1.80 2.21
CA ILE A 25 -12.98 0.51 2.38
C ILE A 25 -14.51 0.70 2.49
N PRO A 26 -15.04 1.60 3.35
CA PRO A 26 -16.49 1.82 3.44
C PRO A 26 -17.09 2.37 2.14
N LEU A 27 -16.33 3.18 1.39
CA LEU A 27 -16.80 3.71 0.10
C LEU A 27 -16.92 2.60 -0.95
N VAL A 28 -15.95 1.67 -1.00
CA VAL A 28 -16.04 0.50 -1.87
C VAL A 28 -17.21 -0.38 -1.45
N HIS A 29 -17.37 -0.64 -0.15
CA HIS A 29 -18.51 -1.41 0.38
C HIS A 29 -19.84 -0.81 -0.08
N LYS A 30 -20.04 0.50 0.14
CA LYS A 30 -21.26 1.20 -0.24
C LYS A 30 -21.58 1.11 -1.73
N GLU A 31 -20.58 1.25 -2.59
CA GLU A 31 -20.80 1.18 -4.04
C GLU A 31 -21.05 -0.27 -4.49
N VAL A 32 -20.29 -1.24 -3.98
CA VAL A 32 -20.27 -2.61 -4.51
C VAL A 32 -21.32 -3.52 -3.87
N VAL A 33 -21.57 -3.38 -2.56
CA VAL A 33 -22.53 -4.19 -1.79
C VAL A 33 -23.91 -3.52 -1.76
N GLU A 34 -23.99 -2.26 -1.33
CA GLU A 34 -25.30 -1.61 -1.12
C GLU A 34 -25.92 -1.14 -2.43
N LYS A 35 -25.16 -0.39 -3.24
CA LYS A 35 -25.69 0.31 -4.42
C LYS A 35 -25.80 -0.58 -5.65
N TYR A 36 -24.70 -1.20 -6.07
CA TYR A 36 -24.67 -2.04 -7.28
C TYR A 36 -24.93 -3.52 -7.00
N LYS A 37 -24.91 -3.96 -5.74
CA LYS A 37 -25.24 -5.32 -5.28
C LYS A 37 -24.49 -6.41 -6.06
N TRP A 38 -23.21 -6.19 -6.33
CA TRP A 38 -22.36 -7.15 -7.04
C TRP A 38 -21.84 -8.27 -6.15
N MET A 39 -21.89 -8.11 -4.82
CA MET A 39 -21.48 -9.10 -3.84
C MET A 39 -22.25 -8.94 -2.53
N SER A 40 -22.28 -10.00 -1.72
CA SER A 40 -22.80 -9.97 -0.36
C SER A 40 -21.80 -9.35 0.62
N GLU A 41 -22.23 -9.12 1.86
CA GLU A 41 -21.33 -8.68 2.94
C GLU A 41 -20.23 -9.70 3.22
N ASP A 42 -20.57 -11.00 3.23
CA ASP A 42 -19.60 -12.08 3.43
C ASP A 42 -18.54 -12.10 2.32
N ASP A 43 -18.99 -12.02 1.05
CA ASP A 43 -18.11 -11.96 -0.10
C ASP A 43 -17.16 -10.74 -0.01
N PHE A 44 -17.67 -9.58 0.40
CA PHE A 44 -16.86 -8.39 0.56
C PHE A 44 -15.82 -8.55 1.67
N SER A 45 -16.20 -9.16 2.79
CA SER A 45 -15.31 -9.45 3.91
C SER A 45 -14.16 -10.37 3.49
N ASP A 46 -14.45 -11.41 2.70
CA ASP A 46 -13.43 -12.31 2.15
C ASP A 46 -12.47 -11.59 1.20
N VAL A 47 -13.00 -10.73 0.32
CA VAL A 47 -12.19 -9.91 -0.58
C VAL A 47 -11.31 -8.94 0.20
N LEU A 48 -11.84 -8.34 1.27
CA LEU A 48 -11.07 -7.46 2.14
C LEU A 48 -9.96 -8.23 2.87
N ALA A 49 -10.24 -9.44 3.36
CA ALA A 49 -9.24 -10.30 3.98
C ALA A 49 -8.12 -10.64 2.98
N LEU A 50 -8.46 -11.08 1.77
CA LEU A 50 -7.50 -11.32 0.69
C LEU A 50 -6.71 -10.06 0.30
N ALA A 51 -7.36 -8.91 0.26
CA ALA A 51 -6.68 -7.65 -0.03
C ALA A 51 -5.69 -7.27 1.08
N ASN A 52 -5.93 -7.65 2.35
CA ASN A 52 -5.00 -7.37 3.44
C ASN A 52 -3.80 -8.33 3.51
N THR A 53 -3.93 -9.56 3.01
CA THR A 53 -2.81 -10.52 2.99
C THR A 53 -1.77 -10.18 1.92
N LEU A 54 -2.20 -9.63 0.79
CA LEU A 54 -1.30 -9.25 -0.29
C LEU A 54 -0.57 -7.94 0.04
N PRO A 55 0.72 -7.78 -0.33
CA PRO A 55 1.41 -6.50 -0.19
C PRO A 55 0.81 -5.45 -1.15
N GLY A 56 0.89 -4.16 -0.76
CA GLY A 56 0.50 -3.03 -1.61
C GLY A 56 -0.83 -2.35 -1.25
N PRO A 57 -1.28 -1.37 -2.05
CA PRO A 57 -2.46 -0.56 -1.75
C PRO A 57 -3.76 -1.37 -1.77
N ILE A 58 -4.55 -1.29 -0.70
CA ILE A 58 -5.80 -2.06 -0.55
C ILE A 58 -6.83 -1.66 -1.63
N ALA A 59 -6.96 -0.37 -1.92
CA ALA A 59 -7.93 0.14 -2.89
C ALA A 59 -7.74 -0.45 -4.30
N THR A 60 -6.50 -0.55 -4.79
CA THR A 60 -6.22 -1.09 -6.13
C THR A 60 -6.43 -2.60 -6.19
N LYS A 61 -6.08 -3.34 -5.13
CA LYS A 61 -6.33 -4.78 -5.01
C LYS A 61 -7.82 -5.10 -5.04
N MET A 62 -8.61 -4.40 -4.23
CA MET A 62 -10.07 -4.54 -4.23
C MET A 62 -10.65 -4.16 -5.60
N ALA A 63 -10.24 -3.03 -6.18
CA ALA A 63 -10.71 -2.64 -7.52
C ALA A 63 -10.42 -3.70 -8.58
N GLY A 64 -9.19 -4.23 -8.61
CA GLY A 64 -8.79 -5.28 -9.54
C GLY A 64 -9.62 -6.55 -9.38
N TYR A 65 -9.72 -7.09 -8.16
CA TYR A 65 -10.44 -8.34 -7.92
C TYR A 65 -11.95 -8.20 -8.15
N ILE A 66 -12.56 -7.14 -7.64
CA ILE A 66 -14.00 -6.89 -7.79
C ILE A 66 -14.34 -6.62 -9.26
N GLY A 67 -13.54 -5.80 -9.95
CA GLY A 67 -13.68 -5.57 -11.38
C GLY A 67 -13.58 -6.87 -12.18
N TYR A 68 -12.63 -7.74 -11.83
CA TYR A 68 -12.49 -9.07 -12.42
C TYR A 68 -13.72 -9.95 -12.19
N ARG A 69 -14.24 -10.00 -10.97
CA ARG A 69 -15.42 -10.80 -10.62
C ARG A 69 -16.67 -10.35 -11.39
N VAL A 70 -16.85 -9.05 -11.64
CA VAL A 70 -18.06 -8.51 -12.27
C VAL A 70 -18.04 -8.65 -13.80
N GLN A 71 -16.89 -8.44 -14.45
CA GLN A 71 -16.81 -8.43 -15.92
C GLN A 71 -15.50 -9.02 -16.49
N GLY A 72 -14.86 -9.92 -15.76
CA GLY A 72 -13.61 -10.56 -16.16
C GLY A 72 -12.48 -9.55 -16.34
N PHE A 73 -11.52 -9.89 -17.22
CA PHE A 73 -10.31 -9.10 -17.44
C PHE A 73 -10.58 -7.62 -17.80
N LEU A 74 -11.60 -7.35 -18.62
CA LEU A 74 -11.97 -5.98 -18.98
C LEU A 74 -12.52 -5.20 -17.79
N GLY A 75 -13.28 -5.85 -16.90
CA GLY A 75 -13.77 -5.24 -15.67
C GLY A 75 -12.65 -4.89 -14.71
N MET A 76 -11.66 -5.78 -14.57
CA MET A 76 -10.45 -5.55 -13.77
C MET A 76 -9.70 -4.32 -14.26
N LEU A 77 -9.35 -4.27 -15.55
CA LEU A 77 -8.60 -3.15 -16.12
C LEU A 77 -9.38 -1.83 -15.93
N ASN A 78 -10.67 -1.85 -16.23
CA ASN A 78 -11.53 -0.68 -16.07
C ASN A 78 -11.62 -0.19 -14.62
N ALA A 79 -11.80 -1.09 -13.65
CA ALA A 79 -11.86 -0.73 -12.24
C ALA A 79 -10.54 -0.11 -11.74
N VAL A 80 -9.40 -0.73 -12.09
CA VAL A 80 -8.07 -0.23 -11.70
C VAL A 80 -7.80 1.13 -12.33
N LEU A 81 -8.08 1.30 -13.62
CA LEU A 81 -7.91 2.57 -14.31
C LEU A 81 -8.82 3.66 -13.73
N ALA A 82 -10.08 3.33 -13.43
CA ALA A 82 -11.03 4.26 -12.82
C ALA A 82 -10.57 4.74 -11.43
N THR A 83 -9.87 3.88 -10.67
CA THR A 83 -9.30 4.27 -9.37
C THR A 83 -8.05 5.14 -9.51
N ILE A 84 -7.17 4.86 -10.49
CA ILE A 84 -5.83 5.48 -10.55
C ILE A 84 -5.80 6.74 -11.42
N ILE A 85 -6.44 6.72 -12.59
CA ILE A 85 -6.40 7.83 -13.57
C ILE A 85 -6.82 9.17 -12.96
N PRO A 86 -7.91 9.27 -12.17
CA PRO A 86 -8.35 10.56 -11.62
C PRO A 86 -7.29 11.18 -10.72
N THR A 87 -6.65 10.36 -9.87
CA THR A 87 -5.57 10.81 -9.00
C THR A 87 -4.34 11.25 -9.80
N ILE A 88 -3.97 10.55 -10.86
CA ILE A 88 -2.88 10.96 -11.75
C ILE A 88 -3.17 12.34 -12.37
N ILE A 89 -4.37 12.53 -12.92
CA ILE A 89 -4.76 13.79 -13.55
C ILE A 89 -4.73 14.93 -12.53
N LEU A 90 -5.33 14.73 -11.35
CA LEU A 90 -5.34 15.72 -10.29
C LEU A 90 -3.93 16.06 -9.81
N MET A 91 -3.06 15.07 -9.67
CA MET A 91 -1.65 15.27 -9.31
C MET A 91 -0.90 16.08 -10.36
N ILE A 92 -1.07 15.78 -11.66
CA ILE A 92 -0.44 16.55 -12.74
C ILE A 92 -0.90 18.01 -12.71
N ILE A 93 -2.21 18.25 -12.59
CA ILE A 93 -2.78 19.60 -12.53
C ILE A 93 -2.22 20.35 -11.30
N LEU A 94 -2.23 19.71 -10.14
CA LEU A 94 -1.73 20.32 -8.90
C LEU A 94 -0.24 20.65 -8.99
N LEU A 95 0.59 19.71 -9.45
CA LEU A 95 2.03 19.89 -9.55
C LEU A 95 2.42 20.94 -10.59
N THR A 96 1.76 20.96 -11.74
CA THR A 96 1.97 22.01 -12.77
C THR A 96 1.57 23.39 -12.25
N SER A 97 0.44 23.48 -11.53
CA SER A 97 -0.01 24.73 -10.90
C SER A 97 0.92 25.18 -9.77
N LEU A 98 1.49 24.25 -9.01
CA LEU A 98 2.48 24.57 -7.98
C LEU A 98 3.81 25.02 -8.61
N ALA A 99 4.22 24.38 -9.70
CA ALA A 99 5.45 24.68 -10.40
C ALA A 99 5.45 26.09 -11.03
N SER A 100 4.30 26.60 -11.45
CA SER A 100 4.19 27.99 -11.95
C SER A 100 4.31 29.03 -10.84
N LEU A 101 4.08 28.65 -9.58
CA LEU A 101 4.19 29.51 -8.40
C LEU A 101 5.51 29.30 -7.62
N LYS A 102 6.40 28.43 -8.09
CA LYS A 102 7.61 28.00 -7.37
C LYS A 102 8.57 29.14 -7.01
N ASP A 103 8.54 30.25 -7.76
CA ASP A 103 9.43 31.38 -7.56
C ASP A 103 8.94 32.31 -6.43
N GLN A 104 7.74 32.09 -5.92
CA GLN A 104 7.22 32.83 -4.78
C GLN A 104 7.87 32.37 -3.47
N PRO A 105 8.38 33.30 -2.64
CA PRO A 105 9.09 32.95 -1.40
C PRO A 105 8.29 32.06 -0.43
N TRP A 106 6.98 32.27 -0.34
CA TRP A 106 6.10 31.46 0.51
C TRP A 106 5.94 30.02 0.03
N VAL A 107 5.91 29.78 -1.29
CA VAL A 107 5.84 28.44 -1.89
C VAL A 107 7.14 27.66 -1.66
N GLN A 108 8.29 28.34 -1.78
CA GLN A 108 9.59 27.74 -1.47
C GLN A 108 9.69 27.35 0.01
N GLY A 109 9.28 28.25 0.92
CA GLY A 109 9.24 27.96 2.34
C GLY A 109 8.35 26.76 2.67
N MET A 110 7.15 26.69 2.10
CA MET A 110 6.25 25.54 2.26
C MET A 110 6.87 24.24 1.74
N THR A 111 7.50 24.28 0.55
CA THR A 111 8.11 23.09 -0.07
C THR A 111 9.31 22.61 0.74
N GLN A 112 10.15 23.52 1.24
CA GLN A 112 11.29 23.17 2.09
C GLN A 112 10.83 22.57 3.43
N ALA A 113 9.70 23.02 3.98
CA ALA A 113 9.12 22.46 5.20
C ALA A 113 8.63 21.01 5.04
N VAL A 114 8.37 20.54 3.81
CA VAL A 114 7.97 19.14 3.56
C VAL A 114 9.12 18.17 3.88
N VAL A 115 10.38 18.54 3.57
CA VAL A 115 11.55 17.68 3.75
C VAL A 115 11.73 17.20 5.21
N PRO A 116 11.78 18.09 6.23
CA PRO A 116 11.90 17.64 7.61
C PRO A 116 10.68 16.86 8.09
N VAL A 117 9.47 17.19 7.64
CA VAL A 117 8.24 16.44 7.98
C VAL A 117 8.34 15.00 7.47
N VAL A 118 8.72 14.81 6.21
CA VAL A 118 8.96 13.48 5.63
C VAL A 118 10.09 12.77 6.37
N GLY A 119 11.17 13.47 6.72
CA GLY A 119 12.27 12.92 7.51
C GLY A 119 11.82 12.36 8.87
N VAL A 120 11.04 13.14 9.63
CA VAL A 120 10.46 12.69 10.91
C VAL A 120 9.51 11.51 10.70
N MET A 121 8.66 11.55 9.67
CA MET A 121 7.74 10.46 9.37
C MET A 121 8.49 9.15 9.07
N LEU A 122 9.54 9.20 8.25
CA LEU A 122 10.39 8.05 7.96
C LEU A 122 11.14 7.56 9.20
N ALA A 123 11.62 8.48 10.05
CA ALA A 123 12.28 8.11 11.31
C ALA A 123 11.31 7.40 12.26
N VAL A 124 10.07 7.87 12.39
CA VAL A 124 9.02 7.23 13.19
C VAL A 124 8.68 5.85 12.65
N LEU A 125 8.52 5.69 11.33
CA LEU A 125 8.27 4.39 10.71
C LEU A 125 9.42 3.41 10.96
N THR A 126 10.66 3.87 10.80
CA THR A 126 11.87 3.08 11.07
C THR A 126 11.90 2.64 12.54
N TRP A 127 11.61 3.54 13.47
CA TRP A 127 11.54 3.23 14.89
C TRP A 127 10.46 2.20 15.23
N GLN A 128 9.28 2.32 14.61
CA GLN A 128 8.19 1.33 14.77
C GLN A 128 8.62 -0.05 14.27
N PHE A 129 9.33 -0.13 13.14
CA PHE A 129 9.86 -1.41 12.66
C PHE A 129 10.88 -2.01 13.62
N VAL A 130 11.83 -1.22 14.15
CA VAL A 130 12.79 -1.70 15.15
C VAL A 130 12.08 -2.23 16.41
N LYS A 131 11.08 -1.50 16.91
CA LYS A 131 10.29 -1.92 18.08
C LYS A 131 9.51 -3.22 17.81
N LYS A 132 8.98 -3.40 16.59
CA LYS A 132 8.26 -4.62 16.20
C LYS A 132 9.21 -5.82 16.05
N SER A 133 10.40 -5.60 15.45
CA SER A 133 11.45 -6.63 15.33
C SER A 133 11.94 -7.11 16.70
N LYS A 134 11.99 -6.24 17.70
CA LYS A 134 12.31 -6.59 19.10
C LYS A 134 11.36 -7.66 19.67
N GLN A 135 10.07 -7.61 19.32
CA GLN A 135 9.07 -8.58 19.80
C GLN A 135 9.14 -9.93 19.07
N GLY A 136 9.70 -9.96 17.86
CA GLY A 136 9.79 -11.18 17.04
C GLY A 136 11.13 -11.92 17.16
N LEU A 137 12.24 -11.25 16.83
CA LEU A 137 13.56 -11.90 16.70
C LEU A 137 14.47 -11.72 17.94
N GLY A 138 14.23 -10.72 18.79
CA GLY A 138 15.14 -10.33 19.88
C GLY A 138 16.24 -9.35 19.44
N TRP A 139 16.90 -8.70 20.40
CA TRP A 139 17.83 -7.58 20.15
C TRP A 139 19.09 -7.97 19.36
N THR A 140 19.70 -9.10 19.70
CA THR A 140 20.97 -9.55 19.10
C THR A 140 20.86 -9.81 17.60
N PRO A 141 19.93 -10.65 17.10
CA PRO A 141 19.78 -10.86 15.66
C PRO A 141 19.27 -9.60 14.93
N THR A 142 18.47 -8.74 15.58
CA THR A 142 18.00 -7.48 14.96
C THR A 142 19.16 -6.52 14.68
N ILE A 143 20.06 -6.33 15.64
CA ILE A 143 21.24 -5.46 15.49
C ILE A 143 22.21 -6.06 14.46
N ILE A 144 22.48 -7.37 14.54
CA ILE A 144 23.37 -8.04 13.58
C ILE A 144 22.82 -7.92 12.15
N LEU A 145 21.53 -8.17 11.96
CA LEU A 145 20.90 -8.06 10.64
C LEU A 145 20.95 -6.62 10.12
N ALA A 146 20.70 -5.63 10.96
CA ALA A 146 20.77 -4.21 10.59
C ALA A 146 22.19 -3.79 10.18
N ILE A 147 23.21 -4.23 10.93
CA ILE A 147 24.61 -3.92 10.61
C ILE A 147 25.04 -4.63 9.33
N VAL A 148 24.75 -5.91 9.17
CA VAL A 148 25.11 -6.70 7.99
C VAL A 148 24.43 -6.14 6.73
N THR A 149 23.14 -5.79 6.81
CA THR A 149 22.43 -5.19 5.67
C THR A 149 22.92 -3.78 5.36
N GLY A 150 23.25 -2.96 6.37
CA GLY A 150 23.87 -1.65 6.19
C GLY A 150 25.22 -1.74 5.47
N LEU A 151 26.12 -2.62 5.94
CA LEU A 151 27.42 -2.85 5.32
C LEU A 151 27.31 -3.39 3.89
N LEU A 152 26.39 -4.32 3.62
CA LEU A 152 26.14 -4.84 2.27
C LEU A 152 25.65 -3.74 1.31
N MET A 153 24.83 -2.80 1.79
CA MET A 153 24.36 -1.67 0.98
C MET A 153 25.49 -0.67 0.71
N GLU A 154 26.28 -0.32 1.72
CA GLU A 154 27.26 0.76 1.63
C GLU A 154 28.58 0.34 0.97
N TRP A 155 29.06 -0.89 1.21
CA TRP A 155 30.32 -1.38 0.62
C TRP A 155 30.15 -2.08 -0.73
N LEU A 156 29.05 -2.81 -0.94
CA LEU A 156 28.84 -3.59 -2.16
C LEU A 156 27.83 -2.94 -3.13
N ASN A 157 27.25 -1.77 -2.79
CA ASN A 157 26.22 -1.08 -3.59
C ASN A 157 25.09 -2.01 -4.07
N ILE A 158 24.77 -3.05 -3.27
CA ILE A 158 23.76 -4.03 -3.64
C ILE A 158 22.39 -3.35 -3.55
N HIS A 159 21.62 -3.45 -4.62
CA HIS A 159 20.27 -2.91 -4.66
C HIS A 159 19.42 -3.51 -3.51
N PRO A 160 18.71 -2.69 -2.71
CA PRO A 160 17.93 -3.18 -1.56
C PRO A 160 16.93 -4.29 -1.92
N GLY A 161 16.39 -4.26 -3.14
CA GLY A 161 15.50 -5.30 -3.67
C GLY A 161 16.11 -6.70 -3.69
N ILE A 162 17.41 -6.84 -3.98
CA ILE A 162 18.11 -8.13 -4.00
C ILE A 162 18.26 -8.68 -2.58
N ILE A 163 18.58 -7.80 -1.62
CA ILE A 163 18.69 -8.15 -0.20
C ILE A 163 17.35 -8.65 0.33
N ILE A 164 16.26 -7.94 0.01
CA ILE A 164 14.90 -8.35 0.41
C ILE A 164 14.54 -9.71 -0.21
N ALA A 165 14.84 -9.93 -1.49
CA ALA A 165 14.57 -11.20 -2.15
C ALA A 165 15.34 -12.37 -1.50
N LEU A 166 16.63 -12.19 -1.19
CA LEU A 166 17.44 -13.18 -0.50
C LEU A 166 16.91 -13.48 0.91
N LEU A 167 16.51 -12.45 1.66
CA LEU A 167 15.90 -12.62 2.99
C LEU A 167 14.59 -13.40 2.90
N LEU A 168 13.71 -13.07 1.95
CA LEU A 168 12.45 -13.80 1.73
C LEU A 168 12.69 -15.26 1.34
N ILE A 169 13.66 -15.52 0.45
CA ILE A 169 14.04 -16.90 0.06
C ILE A 169 14.59 -17.66 1.28
N SER A 170 15.47 -17.03 2.07
CA SER A 170 16.03 -17.65 3.27
C SER A 170 14.94 -17.94 4.33
N ALA A 171 13.93 -17.08 4.43
CA ALA A 171 12.80 -17.26 5.32
C ALA A 171 11.87 -18.39 4.85
N LEU A 172 11.60 -18.49 3.54
CA LEU A 172 10.81 -19.60 2.97
C LEU A 172 11.50 -20.96 3.11
N LEU A 173 12.83 -20.98 3.00
CA LEU A 173 13.64 -22.20 3.13
C LEU A 173 13.83 -22.65 4.58
N LYS A 174 13.65 -21.75 5.55
CA LYS A 174 13.77 -22.09 6.97
C LYS A 174 12.54 -22.88 7.39
N LYS A 175 12.67 -24.22 7.38
CA LYS A 175 11.66 -25.16 7.93
C LYS A 175 11.29 -24.74 9.34
N ASP A 176 10.00 -24.50 9.55
CA ASP A 176 9.44 -24.06 10.83
C ASP A 176 9.75 -25.12 11.91
N LYS A 177 10.77 -24.85 12.73
CA LYS A 177 11.08 -25.62 13.92
C LYS A 177 10.75 -24.72 15.11
N ASN A 178 9.46 -24.66 15.46
CA ASN A 178 8.95 -24.42 16.82
C ASN A 178 7.42 -24.36 16.84
N VAL A 179 6.77 -25.52 16.67
CA VAL A 179 5.41 -25.76 17.17
C VAL A 179 5.38 -27.14 17.84
N GLU A 180 6.20 -27.33 18.87
CA GLU A 180 6.14 -28.49 19.78
C GLU A 180 6.85 -28.06 21.08
N GLY A 181 6.08 -27.67 22.11
CA GLY A 181 6.67 -27.27 23.40
C GLY A 181 5.84 -26.39 24.34
N ALA A 182 4.53 -26.27 24.16
CA ALA A 182 3.66 -25.60 25.14
C ALA A 182 2.41 -26.45 25.44
N SER A 183 2.63 -27.66 25.95
CA SER A 183 1.62 -28.44 26.67
C SER A 183 2.32 -29.40 27.63
N SER A 184 2.65 -28.90 28.82
CA SER A 184 2.88 -29.68 30.04
C SER A 184 2.96 -28.72 31.21
#